data_AF-A0A7X1Z8C8-F1
#
_entry.id   AF-A0A7X1Z8C8-F1
#
_cell.length_a   1.000
_cell.length_b   1.000
_cell.length_c   1.000
_cell.angle_alpha   90.00
_cell.angle_beta   90.00
_cell.angle_gamma   90.00
#
_symmetry.space_group_name_H-M   'P 1'
#
loop_
_entity.id
_entity.type
_entity.pdbx_description
1 polymer ?
#
loop_
_entity_poly.entity_id
_entity_poly.type
_entity_poly.pdbx_seq_one_letter_code
_entity_poly.pdbx_strand_id
1 'polypeptide(L)'
;MRGYCETSDEHFIFHVEHPNAYEQENLITALFVEEKKGHFLKRYDADMTHAFVFEKDKKQVAENFSRLCTSMFSTPENWREDLKKFAKKALEYHIEWYVTGSVSDAVYGVEIEPHDLDIAVHTRDFFKVKECFKNEVVEPFVDNHGTWIARYFGRLCLGAGVIDIVADESRNSENKAYEKVMWEGFELLVEPFQVRYETELLRQRKERIAAFEKFLEGKSTDEK
;
A
#
# COMPACT_ATOMS: atom_id res chain seq x y z
N MET A 1 -18.58 -8.41 -7.22
CA MET A 1 -17.20 -8.67 -7.67
C MET A 1 -16.74 -10.06 -7.23
N ARG A 2 -15.99 -10.75 -8.08
CA ARG A 2 -15.34 -12.05 -7.79
C ARG A 2 -13.87 -11.98 -8.17
N GLY A 3 -12.99 -12.40 -7.27
CA GLY A 3 -11.55 -12.54 -7.53
C GLY A 3 -11.09 -13.99 -7.53
N TYR A 4 -10.17 -14.32 -8.42
CA TYR A 4 -9.44 -15.60 -8.41
C TYR A 4 -8.12 -15.46 -9.15
N CYS A 5 -7.24 -16.46 -9.01
CA CYS A 5 -6.02 -16.53 -9.78
C CYS A 5 -5.98 -17.80 -10.64
N GLU A 6 -5.31 -17.72 -11.77
CA GLU A 6 -5.01 -18.83 -12.68
C GLU A 6 -3.50 -18.89 -12.88
N THR A 7 -2.93 -20.09 -13.03
CA THR A 7 -1.52 -20.26 -13.44
C THR A 7 -1.49 -21.06 -14.73
N SER A 8 -0.85 -20.49 -15.74
CA SER A 8 -0.47 -21.17 -16.98
C SER A 8 1.05 -21.39 -17.00
N ASP A 9 1.56 -22.01 -18.07
CA ASP A 9 2.99 -22.23 -18.24
C ASP A 9 3.79 -20.91 -18.32
N GLU A 10 3.15 -19.83 -18.77
CA GLU A 10 3.81 -18.54 -18.99
C GLU A 10 3.46 -17.50 -17.92
N HIS A 11 2.26 -17.55 -17.34
CA HIS A 11 1.78 -16.46 -16.48
C HIS A 11 1.09 -16.95 -15.20
N PHE A 12 1.23 -16.18 -14.13
CA PHE A 12 0.34 -16.16 -12.99
C PHE A 12 -0.61 -14.97 -13.10
N ILE A 13 -1.90 -15.23 -13.27
CA ILE A 13 -2.90 -14.23 -13.66
C ILE A 13 -3.91 -14.05 -12.55
N PHE A 14 -4.18 -12.79 -12.19
CA PHE A 14 -5.25 -12.38 -11.30
C PHE A 14 -6.45 -11.98 -12.14
N HIS A 15 -7.62 -12.49 -11.80
CA HIS A 15 -8.89 -12.23 -12.47
C HIS A 15 -9.84 -11.54 -11.51
N VAL A 16 -10.48 -10.47 -11.99
CA VAL A 16 -11.56 -9.80 -11.27
C VAL A 16 -12.76 -9.61 -12.20
N GLU A 17 -13.90 -10.17 -11.80
CA GLU A 17 -15.14 -10.19 -12.57
C GLU A 17 -16.25 -9.42 -11.86
N HIS A 18 -17.08 -8.74 -12.65
CA HIS A 18 -18.25 -7.99 -12.21
C HIS A 18 -17.98 -6.95 -11.09
N PRO A 19 -16.97 -6.07 -11.24
CA PRO A 19 -16.82 -4.91 -10.36
C PRO A 19 -17.88 -3.84 -10.66
N ASN A 20 -18.35 -3.15 -9.62
CA ASN A 20 -19.13 -1.92 -9.76
C ASN A 20 -18.24 -0.75 -10.25
N ALA A 21 -18.82 0.40 -10.56
CA ALA A 21 -18.06 1.53 -11.14
C ALA A 21 -16.93 2.04 -10.22
N TYR A 22 -17.15 2.07 -8.92
CA TYR A 22 -16.14 2.48 -7.94
C TYR A 22 -15.01 1.46 -7.83
N GLU A 23 -15.35 0.17 -7.75
CA GLU A 23 -14.35 -0.91 -7.74
C GLU A 23 -13.49 -0.93 -9.02
N GLN A 24 -14.04 -0.53 -10.16
CA GLN A 24 -13.29 -0.41 -11.42
C GLN A 24 -12.19 0.66 -11.35
N GLU A 25 -12.47 1.81 -10.74
CA GLU A 25 -11.47 2.87 -10.56
C GLU A 25 -10.32 2.39 -9.66
N ASN A 26 -10.64 1.64 -8.60
CA ASN A 26 -9.64 1.05 -7.71
C ASN A 26 -8.82 -0.05 -8.41
N LEU A 27 -9.43 -0.86 -9.25
CA LEU A 27 -8.73 -1.88 -10.05
C LEU A 27 -7.69 -1.24 -11.00
N ILE A 28 -8.07 -0.16 -11.67
CA ILE A 28 -7.16 0.57 -12.58
C ILE A 28 -5.98 1.16 -11.80
N THR A 29 -6.26 1.79 -10.65
CA THR A 29 -5.21 2.31 -9.75
C THR A 29 -4.29 1.20 -9.26
N ALA A 30 -4.83 0.00 -9.03
CA ALA A 30 -4.08 -1.20 -8.67
C ALA A 30 -3.38 -1.90 -9.84
N LEU A 31 -3.38 -1.30 -11.04
CA LEU A 31 -2.73 -1.78 -12.27
C LEU A 31 -3.38 -3.04 -12.87
N PHE A 32 -4.67 -3.25 -12.64
CA PHE A 32 -5.46 -4.20 -13.42
C PHE A 32 -5.91 -3.56 -14.73
N VAL A 33 -5.90 -4.35 -15.80
CA VAL A 33 -6.33 -3.94 -17.14
C VAL A 33 -7.67 -4.59 -17.45
N GLU A 34 -8.63 -3.79 -17.92
CA GLU A 34 -9.90 -4.32 -18.43
C GLU A 34 -9.66 -5.02 -19.77
N GLU A 35 -9.76 -6.35 -19.79
CA GLU A 35 -9.59 -7.13 -21.03
C GLU A 35 -10.88 -7.12 -21.87
N LYS A 36 -12.02 -7.16 -21.18
CA LYS A 36 -13.35 -7.03 -21.75
C LYS A 36 -14.27 -6.46 -20.68
N LYS A 37 -15.40 -5.90 -21.12
CA LYS A 37 -16.35 -5.19 -20.25
C LYS A 37 -16.65 -5.97 -18.95
N GLY A 38 -16.26 -5.40 -17.81
CA GLY A 38 -16.48 -5.96 -16.48
C GLY A 38 -15.58 -7.14 -16.11
N HIS A 39 -14.48 -7.36 -16.82
CA HIS A 39 -13.46 -8.37 -16.52
C HIS A 39 -12.05 -7.76 -16.62
N PHE A 40 -11.40 -7.73 -15.47
CA PHE A 40 -10.10 -7.11 -15.25
C PHE A 40 -9.04 -8.17 -14.96
N LEU A 41 -7.84 -7.95 -15.46
CA LEU A 41 -6.72 -8.86 -15.31
C LEU A 41 -5.45 -8.14 -14.86
N LYS A 42 -4.64 -8.83 -14.05
CA LYS A 42 -3.24 -8.46 -13.77
C LYS A 42 -2.37 -9.69 -13.95
N ARG A 43 -1.24 -9.54 -14.66
CA ARG A 43 -0.37 -10.66 -15.05
C ARG A 43 1.00 -10.51 -14.40
N TYR A 44 1.51 -11.63 -13.93
CA TYR A 44 2.89 -11.83 -13.52
C TYR A 44 3.46 -12.99 -14.34
N ASP A 45 4.79 -13.07 -14.46
CA ASP A 45 5.45 -14.24 -15.03
C ASP A 45 5.12 -15.50 -14.21
N ALA A 46 4.98 -16.65 -14.86
CA ALA A 46 4.76 -17.91 -14.15
C ALA A 46 5.94 -18.27 -13.24
N ASP A 47 7.18 -18.06 -13.72
CA ASP A 47 8.41 -18.25 -12.96
C ASP A 47 8.91 -16.92 -12.38
N MET A 48 8.59 -16.71 -11.10
CA MET A 48 9.07 -15.59 -10.30
C MET A 48 10.11 -16.02 -9.26
N THR A 49 10.78 -17.17 -9.44
CA THR A 49 11.77 -17.65 -8.47
C THR A 49 12.96 -16.70 -8.33
N HIS A 50 13.33 -16.02 -9.43
CA HIS A 50 14.32 -14.94 -9.45
C HIS A 50 13.93 -13.71 -8.59
N ALA A 51 12.64 -13.55 -8.29
CA ALA A 51 12.09 -12.51 -7.43
C ALA A 51 11.69 -13.04 -6.04
N PHE A 52 12.15 -14.24 -5.66
CA PHE A 52 11.86 -14.92 -4.38
C PHE A 52 10.38 -15.28 -4.15
N VAL A 53 9.61 -15.47 -5.22
CA VAL A 53 8.24 -15.98 -5.15
C VAL A 53 8.23 -17.43 -5.62
N PHE A 54 7.84 -18.34 -4.73
CA PHE A 54 7.79 -19.78 -5.00
C PHE A 54 6.35 -20.27 -5.16
N GLU A 55 6.16 -21.51 -5.60
CA GLU A 55 4.81 -22.12 -5.77
C GLU A 55 3.93 -22.03 -4.52
N LYS A 56 4.53 -22.23 -3.33
CA LYS A 56 3.80 -22.08 -2.05
C LYS A 56 3.26 -20.65 -1.85
N ASP A 57 4.00 -19.66 -2.33
CA ASP A 57 3.62 -18.25 -2.19
C ASP A 57 2.50 -17.92 -3.18
N LYS A 58 2.62 -18.37 -4.44
CA LYS A 58 1.54 -18.23 -5.44
C LYS A 58 0.24 -18.87 -4.97
N LYS A 59 0.31 -20.07 -4.40
CA LYS A 59 -0.85 -20.76 -3.83
C LYS A 59 -1.49 -19.96 -2.68
N GLN A 60 -0.68 -19.50 -1.74
CA GLN A 60 -1.16 -18.69 -0.61
C GLN A 60 -1.80 -17.38 -1.08
N VAL A 61 -1.16 -16.70 -2.05
CA VAL A 61 -1.66 -15.47 -2.65
C VAL A 61 -2.97 -15.72 -3.38
N ALA A 62 -3.10 -16.81 -4.15
CA ALA A 62 -4.35 -17.15 -4.85
C ALA A 62 -5.51 -17.41 -3.87
N GLU A 63 -5.25 -18.14 -2.79
CA GLU A 63 -6.23 -18.41 -1.72
C GLU A 63 -6.66 -17.11 -1.03
N ASN A 64 -5.69 -16.25 -0.67
CA ASN A 64 -5.96 -14.97 -0.03
C ASN A 64 -6.69 -14.00 -0.97
N PHE A 65 -6.25 -13.86 -2.21
CA PHE A 65 -6.85 -12.97 -3.19
C PHE A 65 -8.30 -13.35 -3.45
N SER A 66 -8.61 -14.64 -3.63
CA SER A 66 -9.99 -15.07 -3.83
C SER A 66 -10.90 -14.73 -2.64
N ARG A 67 -10.36 -14.84 -1.41
CA ARG A 67 -11.08 -14.51 -0.18
C ARG A 67 -11.20 -13.00 0.09
N LEU A 68 -10.18 -12.21 -0.26
CA LEU A 68 -10.04 -10.79 0.12
C LEU A 68 -10.29 -9.81 -1.03
N CYS A 69 -10.44 -10.28 -2.27
CA CYS A 69 -10.57 -9.41 -3.46
C CYS A 69 -11.66 -8.35 -3.30
N THR A 70 -12.83 -8.69 -2.77
CA THR A 70 -13.90 -7.71 -2.52
C THR A 70 -13.40 -6.59 -1.61
N SER A 71 -12.79 -6.95 -0.49
CA SER A 71 -12.34 -5.98 0.51
C SER A 71 -11.14 -5.15 0.04
N MET A 72 -10.27 -5.73 -0.81
CA MET A 72 -9.10 -5.06 -1.38
C MET A 72 -9.48 -3.84 -2.24
N PHE A 73 -10.57 -3.92 -3.00
CA PHE A 73 -11.01 -2.82 -3.90
C PHE A 73 -12.27 -2.10 -3.44
N SER A 74 -12.74 -2.38 -2.22
CA SER A 74 -13.82 -1.62 -1.57
C SER A 74 -13.27 -0.32 -0.96
N THR A 75 -14.17 0.58 -0.56
CA THR A 75 -13.80 1.86 0.06
C THR A 75 -12.94 1.66 1.31
N PRO A 76 -11.81 2.37 1.46
CA PRO A 76 -11.01 2.36 2.69
C PRO A 76 -11.67 3.23 3.76
N GLU A 77 -12.94 2.98 4.11
CA GLU A 77 -13.64 3.69 5.19
C GLU A 77 -12.93 3.51 6.54
N ASN A 78 -12.08 2.48 6.64
CA ASN A 78 -11.43 2.06 7.88
C ASN A 78 -9.90 2.08 7.82
N TRP A 79 -9.29 2.99 7.03
CA TRP A 79 -7.83 3.11 6.93
C TRP A 79 -7.15 3.22 8.31
N ARG A 80 -7.80 3.88 9.29
CA ARG A 80 -7.30 3.98 10.67
C ARG A 80 -7.18 2.62 11.34
N GLU A 81 -8.19 1.77 11.20
CA GLU A 81 -8.17 0.42 11.80
C GLU A 81 -7.13 -0.47 11.13
N ASP A 82 -6.97 -0.36 9.80
CA ASP A 82 -5.96 -1.13 9.08
C ASP A 82 -4.54 -0.65 9.39
N LEU A 83 -4.32 0.67 9.53
CA LEU A 83 -3.06 1.22 10.00
C LEU A 83 -2.74 0.79 11.45
N LYS A 84 -3.73 0.77 12.36
CA LYS A 84 -3.54 0.24 13.73
C LYS A 84 -3.17 -1.23 13.73
N LYS A 85 -3.85 -2.06 12.93
CA LYS A 85 -3.53 -3.49 12.82
C LYS A 85 -2.10 -3.68 12.32
N PHE A 86 -1.70 -2.90 11.31
CA PHE A 86 -0.33 -2.92 10.81
C PHE A 86 0.65 -2.50 11.92
N ALA A 87 0.43 -1.36 12.56
CA ALA A 87 1.30 -0.81 13.61
C ALA A 87 1.46 -1.77 14.80
N LYS A 88 0.37 -2.39 15.26
CA LYS A 88 0.41 -3.38 16.35
C LYS A 88 1.29 -4.57 16.01
N LYS A 89 1.15 -5.10 14.79
CA LYS A 89 1.90 -6.28 14.34
C LYS A 89 3.35 -5.91 14.02
N ALA A 90 3.60 -4.73 13.45
CA ALA A 90 4.94 -4.21 13.27
C ALA A 90 5.69 -4.05 14.60
N LEU A 91 5.00 -3.57 15.66
CA LEU A 91 5.55 -3.50 17.00
C LEU A 91 5.88 -4.88 17.58
N GLU A 92 4.93 -5.84 17.48
CA GLU A 92 5.10 -7.21 17.97
C GLU A 92 6.31 -7.92 17.35
N TYR A 93 6.51 -7.71 16.05
CA TYR A 93 7.58 -8.36 15.30
C TYR A 93 8.83 -7.50 15.15
N HIS A 94 8.90 -6.30 15.73
CA HIS A 94 10.01 -5.36 15.56
C HIS A 94 10.35 -5.11 14.08
N ILE A 95 9.34 -4.74 13.29
CA ILE A 95 9.51 -4.31 11.91
C ILE A 95 9.78 -2.81 11.92
N GLU A 96 10.85 -2.37 11.27
CA GLU A 96 11.08 -0.94 11.01
C GLU A 96 10.30 -0.52 9.76
N TRP A 97 9.44 0.48 9.91
CA TRP A 97 8.51 0.91 8.87
C TRP A 97 8.21 2.41 8.95
N TYR A 98 7.72 2.94 7.84
CA TYR A 98 7.48 4.36 7.63
C TYR A 98 6.17 4.58 6.87
N VAL A 99 5.39 5.56 7.32
CA VAL A 99 4.15 5.99 6.70
C VAL A 99 4.47 7.04 5.64
N THR A 100 3.99 6.85 4.40
CA THR A 100 4.19 7.78 3.28
C THR A 100 2.86 8.03 2.56
N GLY A 101 2.88 8.76 1.46
CA GLY A 101 1.70 9.00 0.62
C GLY A 101 0.56 9.69 1.36
N SER A 102 -0.68 9.46 0.89
CA SER A 102 -1.85 10.18 1.39
C SER A 102 -2.20 9.88 2.86
N VAL A 103 -1.84 8.68 3.35
CA VAL A 103 -1.99 8.33 4.76
C VAL A 103 -1.06 9.14 5.67
N SER A 104 0.16 9.48 5.21
CA SER A 104 1.04 10.34 6.00
C SER A 104 0.43 11.72 6.25
N ASP A 105 -0.23 12.28 5.24
CA ASP A 105 -0.93 13.57 5.31
C ASP A 105 -2.08 13.49 6.35
N ALA A 106 -2.88 12.43 6.30
CA ALA A 106 -3.98 12.19 7.24
C ALA A 106 -3.49 11.94 8.68
N VAL A 107 -2.33 11.30 8.86
CA VAL A 107 -1.69 11.10 10.17
C VAL A 107 -1.27 12.42 10.81
N TYR A 108 -0.80 13.39 10.02
CA TYR A 108 -0.55 14.76 10.52
C TYR A 108 -1.83 15.52 10.88
N GLY A 109 -3.00 15.05 10.44
CA GLY A 109 -4.29 15.71 10.65
C GLY A 109 -4.73 16.61 9.49
N VAL A 110 -4.11 16.50 8.32
CA VAL A 110 -4.64 17.13 7.10
C VAL A 110 -5.99 16.48 6.77
N GLU A 111 -7.00 17.29 6.45
CA GLU A 111 -8.36 16.83 6.13
C GLU A 111 -8.39 16.19 4.74
N ILE A 112 -7.87 14.97 4.67
CA ILE A 112 -7.63 14.17 3.48
C ILE A 112 -8.08 12.75 3.79
N GLU A 113 -8.89 12.17 2.90
CA GLU A 113 -9.15 10.73 2.90
C GLU A 113 -8.07 10.02 2.08
N PRO A 114 -7.32 9.07 2.69
CA PRO A 114 -6.41 8.20 1.95
C PRO A 114 -7.17 7.25 1.03
N HIS A 115 -6.63 7.01 -0.17
CA HIS A 115 -7.20 6.02 -1.10
C HIS A 115 -6.65 4.62 -0.85
N ASP A 116 -5.43 4.55 -0.31
CA ASP A 116 -4.66 3.37 0.00
C ASP A 116 -3.76 3.65 1.22
N LEU A 117 -3.10 2.61 1.71
CA LEU A 117 -2.07 2.72 2.73
C LEU A 117 -0.71 2.47 2.09
N ASP A 118 0.03 3.54 1.83
CA ASP A 118 1.41 3.47 1.37
C ASP A 118 2.36 3.28 2.56
N ILE A 119 2.93 2.09 2.70
CA ILE A 119 3.89 1.75 3.75
C ILE A 119 5.24 1.43 3.15
N ALA A 120 6.25 2.20 3.53
CA ALA A 120 7.64 1.81 3.30
C ALA A 120 8.14 0.98 4.50
N VAL A 121 8.95 -0.03 4.25
CA VAL A 121 9.63 -0.80 5.30
C VAL A 121 11.13 -0.82 5.04
N HIS A 122 11.92 -1.04 6.09
CA HIS A 122 13.33 -1.27 5.88
C HIS A 122 13.51 -2.55 5.03
N THR A 123 14.38 -2.49 4.02
CA THR A 123 14.70 -3.64 3.13
C THR A 123 14.94 -4.97 3.86
N ARG A 124 15.63 -4.98 5.02
CA ARG A 124 15.85 -6.18 5.85
C ARG A 124 14.58 -6.82 6.41
N ASP A 125 13.52 -6.02 6.59
CA ASP A 125 12.25 -6.46 7.16
C ASP A 125 11.21 -6.76 6.07
N PHE A 126 11.48 -6.52 4.79
CA PHE A 126 10.49 -6.67 3.71
C PHE A 126 9.85 -8.07 3.65
N PHE A 127 10.66 -9.13 3.55
CA PHE A 127 10.11 -10.50 3.56
C PHE A 127 9.60 -10.94 4.94
N LYS A 128 10.03 -10.28 6.02
CA LYS A 128 9.48 -10.52 7.35
C LYS A 128 8.04 -10.02 7.44
N VAL A 129 7.70 -8.91 6.79
CA VAL A 129 6.31 -8.46 6.63
C VAL A 129 5.49 -9.55 5.95
N LYS A 130 5.96 -10.11 4.82
CA LYS A 130 5.28 -11.23 4.13
C LYS A 130 4.94 -12.38 5.10
N GLU A 131 5.91 -12.83 5.89
CA GLU A 131 5.71 -13.95 6.81
C GLU A 131 4.76 -13.60 7.96
N CYS A 132 4.88 -12.40 8.54
CA CYS A 132 3.99 -11.95 9.61
C CYS A 132 2.55 -11.87 9.11
N PHE A 133 2.34 -11.34 7.91
CA PHE A 133 1.03 -11.06 7.33
C PHE A 133 0.60 -12.09 6.28
N LYS A 134 1.09 -13.34 6.37
CA LYS A 134 0.91 -14.36 5.32
C LYS A 134 -0.54 -14.62 4.89
N ASN A 135 -1.51 -14.42 5.79
CA ASN A 135 -2.94 -14.60 5.51
C ASN A 135 -3.58 -13.35 4.89
N GLU A 136 -2.85 -12.26 4.81
CA GLU A 136 -3.31 -10.98 4.30
C GLU A 136 -2.57 -10.57 3.02
N VAL A 137 -1.58 -11.36 2.57
CA VAL A 137 -0.87 -11.14 1.30
C VAL A 137 -1.82 -11.40 0.12
N VAL A 138 -2.14 -10.36 -0.64
CA VAL A 138 -3.08 -10.40 -1.78
C VAL A 138 -2.40 -10.24 -3.13
N GLU A 139 -1.17 -9.73 -3.19
CA GLU A 139 -0.29 -9.84 -4.36
C GLU A 139 1.12 -10.25 -3.92
N PRO A 140 1.94 -10.84 -4.82
CA PRO A 140 3.25 -11.37 -4.45
C PRO A 140 4.19 -10.29 -3.90
N PHE A 141 4.99 -10.66 -2.89
CA PHE A 141 6.12 -9.87 -2.43
C PHE A 141 7.34 -10.24 -3.28
N VAL A 142 7.83 -9.28 -4.07
CA VAL A 142 8.85 -9.48 -5.10
C VAL A 142 10.09 -8.62 -4.85
N ASP A 143 11.26 -9.17 -5.19
CA ASP A 143 12.46 -8.36 -5.51
C ASP A 143 12.44 -8.06 -7.02
N ASN A 144 12.12 -6.83 -7.39
CA ASN A 144 12.12 -6.34 -8.76
C ASN A 144 13.52 -5.95 -9.25
N HIS A 145 14.57 -6.11 -8.43
CA HIS A 145 15.96 -5.77 -8.77
C HIS A 145 16.14 -4.32 -9.24
N GLY A 146 15.32 -3.40 -8.72
CA GLY A 146 15.37 -1.96 -9.05
C GLY A 146 14.83 -1.60 -10.44
N THR A 147 14.14 -2.52 -11.13
CA THR A 147 13.56 -2.28 -12.46
C THR A 147 12.23 -1.53 -12.44
N TRP A 148 11.72 -1.20 -11.25
CA TRP A 148 10.45 -0.52 -11.05
C TRP A 148 10.57 0.60 -10.00
N ILE A 149 9.44 1.14 -9.53
CA ILE A 149 9.38 2.31 -8.61
C ILE A 149 10.08 2.08 -7.26
N ALA A 150 10.27 0.82 -6.87
CA ALA A 150 11.06 0.40 -5.71
C ALA A 150 11.68 -0.97 -6.00
N ARG A 151 12.83 -1.25 -5.38
CA ARG A 151 13.45 -2.59 -5.45
C ARG A 151 12.48 -3.68 -5.01
N TYR A 152 11.87 -3.53 -3.83
CA TYR A 152 10.93 -4.50 -3.29
C TYR A 152 9.51 -3.95 -3.29
N PHE A 153 8.54 -4.81 -3.66
CA PHE A 153 7.12 -4.46 -3.67
C PHE A 153 6.25 -5.65 -3.30
N GLY A 154 5.18 -5.42 -2.55
CA GLY A 154 4.13 -6.41 -2.30
C GLY A 154 2.85 -5.74 -1.81
N ARG A 155 1.74 -6.49 -1.76
CA ARG A 155 0.46 -5.96 -1.27
C ARG A 155 -0.19 -6.83 -0.22
N LEU A 156 -0.75 -6.14 0.77
CA LEU A 156 -1.58 -6.71 1.81
C LEU A 156 -3.02 -6.19 1.72
N CYS A 157 -3.95 -6.92 2.31
CA CYS A 157 -5.31 -6.44 2.62
C CYS A 157 -5.65 -6.84 4.06
N LEU A 158 -5.71 -5.86 4.98
CA LEU A 158 -5.92 -6.07 6.42
C LEU A 158 -7.38 -5.93 6.89
N GLY A 159 -8.29 -5.66 5.97
CA GLY A 159 -9.63 -5.21 6.30
C GLY A 159 -10.28 -4.66 5.06
N ALA A 160 -10.33 -3.34 4.93
CA ALA A 160 -10.93 -2.64 3.80
C ALA A 160 -9.88 -1.70 3.18
N GLY A 161 -9.45 -2.04 1.97
CA GLY A 161 -8.40 -1.33 1.25
C GLY A 161 -7.13 -2.15 1.09
N VAL A 162 -6.36 -1.75 0.08
CA VAL A 162 -5.04 -2.30 -0.23
C VAL A 162 -3.97 -1.54 0.55
N ILE A 163 -2.96 -2.27 1.01
CA ILE A 163 -1.74 -1.70 1.58
C ILE A 163 -0.59 -2.03 0.63
N ASP A 164 0.00 -0.99 0.07
CA ASP A 164 1.21 -1.11 -0.75
C ASP A 164 2.42 -1.13 0.19
N ILE A 165 3.15 -2.25 0.16
CA ILE A 165 4.39 -2.43 0.92
C ILE A 165 5.56 -2.25 -0.02
N VAL A 166 6.37 -1.23 0.23
CA VAL A 166 7.58 -0.95 -0.56
C VAL A 166 8.82 -1.02 0.30
N ALA A 167 9.93 -1.46 -0.27
CA ALA A 167 11.24 -1.38 0.36
C ALA A 167 12.31 -1.05 -0.68
N ASP A 168 13.17 -0.11 -0.33
CA ASP A 168 14.30 0.32 -1.15
C ASP A 168 15.31 0.99 -0.21
N GLU A 169 16.60 0.81 -0.45
CA GLU A 169 17.64 1.38 0.40
C GLU A 169 17.51 2.90 0.52
N SER A 170 17.08 3.58 -0.55
CA SER A 170 16.83 5.04 -0.55
C SER A 170 15.69 5.49 0.36
N ARG A 171 14.85 4.56 0.83
CA ARG A 171 13.70 4.82 1.71
C ARG A 171 13.98 4.44 3.16
N ASN A 172 15.11 3.83 3.48
CA ASN A 172 15.41 3.53 4.87
C ASN A 172 15.77 4.81 5.65
N SER A 173 15.59 4.79 6.97
CA SER A 173 15.88 5.90 7.87
C SER A 173 17.36 6.33 7.84
N GLU A 174 18.28 5.45 7.41
CA GLU A 174 19.69 5.81 7.23
C GLU A 174 19.93 6.74 6.01
N ASN A 175 19.02 6.74 5.03
CA ASN A 175 19.15 7.49 3.78
C ASN A 175 18.07 8.56 3.59
N LYS A 176 16.97 8.48 4.34
CA LYS A 176 15.84 9.40 4.27
C LYS A 176 15.37 9.79 5.67
N ALA A 177 15.16 11.10 5.87
CA ALA A 177 14.63 11.60 7.12
C ALA A 177 13.13 11.29 7.26
N TYR A 178 12.72 10.95 8.48
CA TYR A 178 11.34 10.73 8.88
C TYR A 178 11.06 11.47 10.18
N GLU A 179 9.83 11.95 10.34
CA GLU A 179 9.38 12.60 11.57
C GLU A 179 8.68 11.60 12.49
N LYS A 180 8.89 11.74 13.79
CA LYS A 180 8.16 10.96 14.80
C LYS A 180 6.83 11.64 15.10
N VAL A 181 5.72 10.94 14.87
CA VAL A 181 4.37 11.44 15.13
C VAL A 181 3.65 10.50 16.09
N MET A 182 3.12 11.06 17.18
CA MET A 182 2.22 10.32 18.06
C MET A 182 0.82 10.27 17.45
N TRP A 183 0.38 9.08 17.06
CA TRP A 183 -0.89 8.86 16.42
C TRP A 183 -1.62 7.68 17.06
N GLU A 184 -2.80 7.94 17.64
CA GLU A 184 -3.67 6.94 18.27
C GLU A 184 -2.95 5.94 19.22
N GLY A 185 -1.98 6.46 19.98
CA GLY A 185 -1.20 5.68 20.95
C GLY A 185 0.05 4.99 20.38
N PHE A 186 0.33 5.14 19.09
CA PHE A 186 1.54 4.65 18.42
C PHE A 186 2.50 5.81 18.12
N GLU A 187 3.80 5.59 18.32
CA GLU A 187 4.84 6.46 17.76
C GLU A 187 5.13 5.97 16.33
N LEU A 188 4.76 6.76 15.33
CA LEU A 188 4.95 6.44 13.91
C LEU A 188 6.13 7.22 13.35
N LEU A 189 6.88 6.61 12.43
CA LEU A 189 7.82 7.31 11.55
C LEU A 189 7.07 7.70 10.28
N VAL A 190 6.97 9.01 10.02
CA VAL A 190 6.11 9.56 8.97
C VAL A 190 6.96 10.39 8.01
N GLU A 191 6.70 10.30 6.71
CA GLU A 191 7.36 11.15 5.72
C GLU A 191 7.20 12.64 6.12
N PRO A 192 8.27 13.46 6.08
CA PRO A 192 8.19 14.84 6.56
C PRO A 192 7.08 15.62 5.85
N PHE A 193 6.27 16.34 6.63
CA PHE A 193 5.11 17.07 6.12
C PHE A 193 5.49 18.01 4.96
N GLN A 194 6.61 18.72 5.09
CA GLN A 194 7.09 19.66 4.06
C GLN A 194 7.44 18.95 2.74
N VAL A 195 8.03 17.76 2.81
CA VAL A 195 8.37 16.95 1.62
C VAL A 195 7.09 16.49 0.91
N ARG A 196 6.07 16.09 1.69
CA ARG A 196 4.74 15.76 1.14
C ARG A 196 4.11 16.95 0.44
N TYR A 197 4.12 18.12 1.08
CA TYR A 197 3.56 19.34 0.52
C TYR A 197 4.22 19.74 -0.81
N GLU A 198 5.56 19.74 -0.85
CA GLU A 198 6.34 20.01 -2.05
C GLU A 198 6.05 19.01 -3.17
N THR A 199 5.87 17.73 -2.82
CA THR A 199 5.49 16.69 -3.79
C THR A 199 4.14 16.98 -4.43
N GLU A 200 3.14 17.39 -3.66
CA GLU A 200 1.80 17.70 -4.20
C GLU A 200 1.80 19.01 -5.02
N LEU A 201 2.63 20.00 -4.66
CA LEU A 201 2.89 21.19 -5.48
C LEU A 201 3.47 20.82 -6.85
N LEU A 202 4.50 19.97 -6.87
CA LEU A 202 5.12 19.48 -8.11
C LEU A 202 4.13 18.69 -8.98
N ARG A 203 3.26 17.89 -8.36
CA ARG A 203 2.21 17.11 -9.04
C ARG A 203 0.97 17.94 -9.41
N GLN A 204 0.89 19.20 -8.98
CA GLN A 204 -0.21 20.13 -9.24
C GLN A 204 -1.58 19.59 -8.79
N ARG A 205 -1.64 18.83 -7.69
CA ARG A 205 -2.89 18.27 -7.16
C ARG A 205 -3.63 19.31 -6.32
N LYS A 206 -4.36 20.19 -7.01
CA LYS A 206 -5.01 21.38 -6.43
C LYS A 206 -5.81 21.11 -5.15
N GLU A 207 -6.61 20.05 -5.12
CA GLU A 207 -7.41 19.69 -3.95
C GLU A 207 -6.54 19.30 -2.75
N ARG A 208 -5.46 18.53 -2.99
CA ARG A 208 -4.49 18.17 -1.95
C ARG A 208 -3.74 19.40 -1.45
N ILE A 209 -3.26 20.26 -2.35
CA ILE A 209 -2.58 21.52 -2.00
C ILE A 209 -3.46 22.39 -1.10
N ALA A 210 -4.73 22.60 -1.46
CA ALA A 210 -5.67 23.40 -0.68
C ALA A 210 -5.90 22.82 0.73
N ALA A 211 -5.94 21.49 0.88
CA ALA A 211 -6.08 20.85 2.19
C ALA A 211 -4.84 21.08 3.08
N PHE A 212 -3.64 21.03 2.49
CA PHE A 212 -2.39 21.35 3.19
C PHE A 212 -2.35 22.82 3.64
N GLU A 213 -2.71 23.75 2.77
CA GLU A 213 -2.75 25.19 3.07
C GLU A 213 -3.72 25.48 4.22
N LYS A 214 -4.94 24.91 4.18
CA LYS A 214 -5.93 25.02 5.27
C LYS A 214 -5.40 24.50 6.60
N PHE A 215 -4.69 23.37 6.58
CA PHE A 215 -4.07 22.80 7.79
C PHE A 215 -2.98 23.72 8.38
N LEU A 216 -2.15 24.33 7.53
CA LEU A 216 -1.12 25.28 7.95
C LEU A 216 -1.72 26.56 8.54
N GLU A 217 -2.80 27.07 7.95
CA GLU A 217 -3.54 28.22 8.48
C GLU A 217 -4.11 27.94 9.87
N GLY A 218 -4.69 26.76 10.08
CA GLY A 218 -5.25 26.34 11.37
C GLY A 218 -4.21 26.23 12.48
N LYS A 219 -2.99 25.76 12.18
CA LYS A 219 -1.88 25.71 13.15
C LYS A 219 -1.41 27.11 13.60
N SER A 220 -1.40 28.07 12.68
CA SER A 220 -1.01 29.46 12.97
C SER A 220 -1.96 30.17 13.94
N THR A 221 -3.21 29.71 14.03
CA THR A 221 -4.21 30.23 14.99
C THR A 221 -4.16 29.59 16.38
N ASP A 222 -3.64 28.37 16.51
CA ASP A 222 -3.51 27.68 17.81
C ASP A 222 -2.25 28.09 18.60
N GLU A 223 -1.28 28.75 17.94
CA GLU A 223 -0.05 29.26 18.56
C GLU A 223 -0.13 30.75 18.97
N LYS A 224 -1.31 31.38 18.94
CA LYS A 224 -1.57 32.76 19.41
C LYS A 224 -2.44 32.79 20.66
#